data_AF-T0V5K7-F1
#
_entry.id   AF-T0V5K7-F1
#
_cell.length_a   1.000
_cell.length_b   1.000
_cell.length_c   1.000
_cell.angle_alpha   90.00
_cell.angle_beta   90.00
_cell.angle_gamma   90.00
#
_symmetry.space_group_name_H-M   'P 1'
#
loop_
_entity.id
_entity.type
_entity.pdbx_description
1 polymer ?
#
loop_
_entity_poly.entity_id
_entity_poly.type
_entity_poly.pdbx_seq_one_letter_code
_entity_poly.pdbx_strand_id
1 'polypeptide(L)' 'MPSIAEKQENQKQVLTVNELSKRKVVEHNALIQSVAKMQKTALKMFELAVSCIDTENLPENNTVFLSKTELFKFF' A
#
# COMPACT_ATOMS: atom_id res chain seq x y z
N MET A 1 -12.95 36.37 17.31
CA MET A 1 -11.55 36.26 16.86
C MET A 1 -11.11 34.84 17.14
N PRO A 2 -10.60 34.07 16.17
CA PRO A 2 -10.12 32.71 16.46
C PRO A 2 -8.99 32.80 17.49
N SER A 3 -9.03 31.96 18.51
CA SER A 3 -8.06 31.97 19.60
C SER A 3 -6.69 31.53 19.07
N ILE A 4 -5.61 32.09 19.61
CA ILE A 4 -4.22 31.71 19.26
C ILE A 4 -4.00 30.19 19.36
N ALA A 5 -4.74 29.51 20.24
CA ALA A 5 -4.76 28.06 20.38
C ALA A 5 -5.30 27.33 19.12
N GLU A 6 -6.43 27.75 18.55
CA GLU A 6 -7.02 27.14 17.34
C GLU A 6 -6.07 27.24 16.13
N LYS A 7 -5.36 28.37 16.02
CA LYS A 7 -4.42 28.60 14.91
C LYS A 7 -3.17 27.73 15.01
N GLN A 8 -2.76 27.33 16.22
CA GLN A 8 -1.64 26.41 16.44
C GLN A 8 -2.06 24.95 16.22
N GLU A 9 -3.28 24.58 16.63
CA GLU A 9 -3.84 23.23 16.44
C GLU A 9 -4.06 22.93 14.95
N ASN A 10 -4.61 23.88 14.19
CA ASN A 10 -4.77 23.76 12.74
C ASN A 10 -3.42 23.62 12.01
N GLN A 11 -2.37 24.33 12.45
CA GLN A 11 -1.03 24.18 11.86
C GLN A 11 -0.41 22.81 12.11
N LYS A 12 -0.58 22.24 13.32
CA LYS A 12 -0.13 20.87 13.62
C LYS A 12 -0.90 19.81 12.82
N GLN A 13 -2.21 19.98 12.64
CA GLN A 13 -3.01 19.09 11.81
C GLN A 13 -2.55 19.13 10.34
N VAL A 14 -2.33 20.32 9.77
CA VAL A 14 -1.86 20.47 8.38
C VAL A 14 -0.47 19.85 8.18
N LEU A 15 0.47 20.04 9.12
CA LEU A 15 1.78 19.40 9.08
C LEU A 15 1.67 17.87 9.10
N THR A 16 0.76 17.32 9.91
CA THR A 16 0.53 15.88 10.01
C THR A 16 -0.02 15.30 8.70
N VAL A 17 -0.97 15.98 8.06
CA VAL A 17 -1.53 15.56 6.76
C VAL A 17 -0.48 15.59 5.65
N ASN A 18 0.40 16.61 5.64
CA ASN A 18 1.50 16.67 4.68
C ASN A 18 2.48 15.49 4.85
N GLU A 19 2.85 15.14 6.08
CA GLU A 19 3.75 14.01 6.33
C GLU A 19 3.11 12.67 5.94
N LEU A 20 1.81 12.47 6.22
CA LEU A 20 1.06 11.28 5.77
C LEU A 20 1.03 11.18 4.24
N SER A 21 0.78 12.28 3.55
CA SER A 21 0.75 12.31 2.08
C SER A 21 2.13 12.00 1.46
N LYS A 22 3.23 12.52 2.04
CA LYS A 22 4.60 12.19 1.62
C LYS A 22 4.91 10.71 1.82
N ARG A 23 4.56 10.13 2.97
CA ARG A 23 4.75 8.68 3.24
C ARG A 23 4.03 7.83 2.20
N LYS A 24 2.76 8.16 1.91
CA LYS A 24 1.98 7.49 0.86
C LYS A 24 2.72 7.54 -0.48
N VAL A 25 3.19 8.70 -0.92
CA VAL A 25 3.94 8.84 -2.19
C VAL A 25 5.24 8.02 -2.19
N VAL A 26 5.99 8.01 -1.09
CA VAL A 26 7.24 7.24 -0.97
C VAL A 26 6.98 5.73 -1.06
N GLU A 27 5.93 5.23 -0.39
CA GLU A 27 5.54 3.80 -0.43
C GLU A 27 5.12 3.35 -1.83
N HIS A 28 4.36 4.17 -2.56
CA HIS A 28 3.94 3.85 -3.93
C HIS A 28 5.15 3.77 -4.88
N ASN A 29 6.09 4.70 -4.74
CA ASN A 29 7.31 4.71 -5.55
C ASN A 29 8.22 3.51 -5.25
N ALA A 30 8.34 3.12 -3.97
CA ALA A 30 9.10 1.95 -3.57
C ALA A 30 8.49 0.66 -4.13
N LEU A 31 7.16 0.54 -4.14
CA LEU A 31 6.47 -0.62 -4.70
C LEU A 31 6.70 -0.74 -6.21
N ILE A 32 6.52 0.35 -6.97
CA ILE A 32 6.75 0.38 -8.42
C ILE A 32 8.17 -0.04 -8.76
N GLN A 33 9.15 0.53 -8.06
CA GLN A 33 10.56 0.19 -8.29
C GLN A 33 10.89 -1.27 -7.95
N SER A 34 10.23 -1.84 -6.95
CA SER A 34 10.44 -3.23 -6.54
C SER A 34 9.83 -4.21 -7.53
N VAL A 35 8.60 -3.96 -8.01
CA VAL A 35 7.92 -4.76 -9.04
C VAL A 35 8.73 -4.79 -10.33
N ALA A 36 9.29 -3.65 -10.76
CA ALA A 36 10.11 -3.57 -11.97
C ALA A 36 11.39 -4.44 -11.92
N LYS A 37 11.88 -4.78 -10.73
CA LYS A 37 13.07 -5.63 -10.53
C LYS A 37 12.74 -7.11 -10.32
N MET A 38 11.46 -7.49 -10.27
CA MET A 38 11.06 -8.88 -10.04
C MET A 38 11.31 -9.77 -11.26
N GLN A 39 11.73 -11.01 -11.02
CA GLN A 39 11.79 -12.04 -12.06
C GLN A 39 10.37 -12.46 -12.47
N LYS A 40 10.19 -12.97 -13.70
CA LYS A 40 8.87 -13.33 -14.28
C LYS A 40 8.00 -14.19 -13.35
N THR A 41 8.61 -15.18 -12.69
CA THR A 41 7.93 -16.07 -11.73
C THR A 41 7.44 -15.33 -10.49
N ALA A 42 8.28 -14.48 -9.90
CA ALA A 42 7.91 -13.66 -8.75
C ALA A 42 6.80 -12.66 -9.11
N LEU A 43 6.86 -12.08 -10.31
CA LEU A 43 5.83 -11.16 -10.80
C LEU A 43 4.46 -11.85 -10.91
N LYS A 44 4.41 -13.09 -11.42
CA LYS A 44 3.16 -13.87 -11.50
C LYS A 44 2.59 -14.25 -10.14
N MET A 45 3.45 -14.63 -9.19
CA MET A 45 3.02 -14.86 -7.80
C MET A 45 2.48 -13.58 -7.16
N PHE A 46 3.14 -12.45 -7.41
CA PHE A 46 2.71 -11.14 -6.90
C PHE A 46 1.37 -10.70 -7.48
N GLU A 47 1.19 -10.79 -8.80
CA GLU A 47 -0.08 -10.49 -9.48
C GLU A 47 -1.23 -11.33 -8.90
N LEU A 48 -1.03 -12.63 -8.72
CA LEU A 48 -2.04 -13.52 -8.14
C LEU A 48 -2.36 -13.15 -6.69
N ALA A 49 -1.33 -12.85 -5.88
CA ALA A 49 -1.51 -12.42 -4.50
C ALA A 49 -2.29 -11.10 -4.38
N VAL A 50 -1.96 -10.10 -5.22
CA VAL A 50 -2.68 -8.83 -5.26
C VAL A 50 -4.13 -9.01 -5.69
N SER A 51 -4.41 -9.93 -6.62
CA SER A 51 -5.78 -10.22 -7.05
C SER A 51 -6.68 -10.81 -5.96
N CYS A 52 -6.08 -11.38 -4.90
CA CYS A 52 -6.80 -11.94 -3.76
C CYS A 52 -7.11 -10.90 -2.67
N ILE A 53 -6.57 -9.68 -2.77
CA ILE A 53 -6.78 -8.63 -1.76
C ILE A 53 -8.10 -7.91 -2.05
N ASP A 54 -9.06 -8.04 -1.14
CA ASP A 54 -10.23 -7.18 -1.08
C ASP A 54 -9.86 -5.88 -0.34
N THR A 55 -10.00 -4.73 -1.01
CA THR A 55 -9.67 -3.43 -0.43
C THR A 55 -10.69 -2.96 0.61
N GLU A 56 -11.91 -3.51 0.60
CA GLU A 56 -12.94 -3.21 1.58
C GLU A 56 -12.84 -4.13 2.80
N ASN A 57 -12.34 -5.36 2.60
CA ASN A 57 -12.11 -6.34 3.65
C ASN A 57 -10.66 -6.82 3.65
N LEU A 58 -9.80 -6.00 4.28
CA LEU A 58 -8.37 -6.29 4.34
C LEU A 58 -8.10 -7.67 4.99
N PRO A 59 -7.15 -8.45 4.46
CA PRO A 59 -6.83 -9.77 4.99
C PRO A 59 -6.26 -9.70 6.40
N GLU A 60 -6.66 -10.67 7.24
CA GLU A 60 -6.14 -10.78 8.60
C GLU A 60 -4.62 -11.03 8.58
N ASN A 61 -3.89 -10.30 9.42
CA ASN A 61 -2.43 -10.37 9.51
C ASN A 61 -1.70 -10.13 8.16
N ASN A 62 -2.32 -9.42 7.22
CA ASN A 62 -1.79 -9.18 5.87
C ASN A 62 -1.40 -10.48 5.13
N THR A 63 -2.09 -11.59 5.44
CA THR A 63 -1.79 -12.91 4.86
C THR A 63 -2.78 -13.23 3.74
N VAL A 64 -2.26 -13.66 2.59
CA VAL A 64 -3.06 -14.11 1.44
C VAL A 64 -2.74 -15.56 1.12
N PHE A 65 -3.75 -16.35 0.78
CA PHE A 65 -3.60 -17.76 0.43
C PHE A 65 -3.68 -17.93 -1.09
N LEU A 66 -2.69 -18.63 -1.66
CA LEU A 66 -2.64 -18.87 -3.10
C LEU A 66 -2.95 -20.35 -3.39
N SER A 67 -3.86 -20.58 -4.33
CA SER A 67 -4.11 -21.92 -4.85
C SER A 67 -2.92 -22.40 -5.67
N LYS A 68 -2.36 -23.57 -5.31
CA LYS A 68 -1.31 -24.21 -6.10
C LYS A 68 -1.80 -24.44 -7.54
N THR A 69 -3.03 -24.93 -7.70
CA THR A 69 -3.61 -25.18 -9.02
C THR A 69 -3.69 -23.93 -9.87
N GLU A 70 -4.06 -22.78 -9.29
CA GLU A 70 -4.10 -21.52 -10.04
C GLU A 70 -2.70 -20.99 -10.33
N LEU A 71 -1.78 -21.09 -9.38
CA LEU A 71 -0.40 -20.66 -9.59
C LEU A 71 0.25 -21.40 -10.77
N PHE A 72 0.04 -22.71 -10.88
CA PHE A 72 0.58 -23.53 -11.96
C PHE A 72 -0.10 -23.29 -13.32
N LYS A 73 -1.21 -22.53 -13.42
CA LYS A 73 -1.78 -22.13 -14.73
C LYS A 73 -0.93 -21.06 -15.43
N PHE A 74 -0.07 -20.35 -14.70
CA PHE A 74 0.74 -19.24 -15.22
C PHE A 74 2.16 -19.63 -15.64
N PHE A 75 2.55 -20.89 -15.43
CA PHE A 75 3.88 -21.46 -15.72
C PHE A 75 3.78 -22.58 -16.75
#